data_AF-A0AAF0EU93-F1
#
_entry.id   AF-A0AAF0EU93-F1
#
_cell.length_a   1.000
_cell.length_b   1.000
_cell.length_c   1.000
_cell.angle_alpha   90.00
_cell.angle_beta   90.00
_cell.angle_gamma   90.00
#
_symmetry.space_group_name_H-M   'P 1'
#
loop_
_entity.id
_entity.type
_entity.pdbx_description
1 polymer ?
#
loop_
_entity_poly.entity_id
_entity_poly.type
_entity_poly.pdbx_seq_one_letter_code
_entity_poly.pdbx_strand_id
1 'polypeptide(L)'
;MKFSDDEAAELERIQSGLAEMHRETRSLETEQKQVGEQIQRAAKTKETPPEDMERLRNRARELRTRLRDLSQAVSAANSRSLAIRSAWPNRMHASVVHGDENASRVVAVHDRRPQPEHSDDKVNLPLTLGEFDSVVQPRRDANADHLQVAGSLRCGDVDMTAGIITTGPSWPYLVGSVSLLEHALTQYAIATALSHNYMPVSVPDVIKTNVAERCGFRPRDEVAAQTYHVSAGKDDGLCLAGTAEIPLGALMAGQTFRTGAASGACVADLALPIRLVALGHAFRAEAGARGADTRGLYRIHQFTKAEMFAVTDADSSDAMLEELRSIQEEIVSGLELYYRVLDMSSVELGASAYRKYDIEAWMPGRGGWGEVSSASNCTDYQSHRLSIKYRPGEGEKLRYAHTLNATAAAIPRLILAILETHGLKDGKLVLPAALRPYWLGGDVVWTDGAKKTNTALGRAREQLRKLARRTGADPGSLVASFLILHELTAIVPLVILAASFATLGLGATVIDYVERVANDIAPEMLGGRVAHAKVVGERLAWRFGGVSVLADIAAAYMITKLLAPVRIAFSLALAPRFARAAITPVIRGVRRILSHRS
;
A
#
# COMPACT_ATOMS: atom_id res chain seq x y z
N MET A 1 7.37 -22.25 -1.65
CA MET A 1 7.67 -22.83 -0.31
C MET A 1 6.49 -23.69 0.12
N LYS A 2 6.71 -24.88 0.69
CA LYS A 2 5.62 -25.73 1.20
C LYS A 2 5.73 -25.89 2.72
N PHE A 3 4.56 -25.93 3.35
CA PHE A 3 4.36 -26.42 4.72
C PHE A 3 4.59 -27.94 4.70
N SER A 4 5.21 -28.48 5.74
CA SER A 4 5.46 -29.92 5.89
C SER A 4 4.79 -30.43 7.16
N ASP A 5 3.95 -31.45 7.01
CA ASP A 5 3.29 -32.09 8.15
C ASP A 5 4.31 -32.74 9.09
N ASP A 6 5.43 -33.25 8.56
CA ASP A 6 6.54 -33.79 9.35
C ASP A 6 7.21 -32.71 10.20
N GLU A 7 7.42 -31.51 9.63
CA GLU A 7 7.96 -30.35 10.35
C GLU A 7 6.99 -29.86 11.43
N ALA A 8 5.68 -29.91 11.16
CA ALA A 8 4.65 -29.55 12.12
C ALA A 8 4.63 -30.53 13.31
N ALA A 9 4.66 -31.84 13.04
CA ALA A 9 4.75 -32.88 14.06
C ALA A 9 6.07 -32.81 14.84
N GLU A 10 7.18 -32.44 14.18
CA GLU A 10 8.45 -32.17 14.87
C GLU A 10 8.33 -30.97 15.82
N LEU A 11 7.71 -29.87 15.39
CA LEU A 11 7.50 -28.70 16.24
C LEU A 11 6.64 -29.00 17.47
N GLU A 12 5.57 -29.80 17.33
CA GLU A 12 4.75 -30.23 18.46
C GLU A 12 5.54 -31.06 19.48
N ARG A 13 6.39 -31.97 19.00
CA ARG A 13 7.31 -32.74 19.86
C ARG A 13 8.31 -31.83 20.56
N ILE A 14 8.92 -30.88 19.85
CA ILE A 14 9.86 -29.91 20.44
C ILE A 14 9.17 -29.06 21.52
N GLN A 15 7.95 -28.58 21.27
CA GLN A 15 7.20 -27.77 22.25
C GLN A 15 6.86 -28.58 23.51
N SER A 16 6.42 -29.82 23.34
CA SER A 16 6.14 -30.73 24.45
C SER A 16 7.40 -31.02 25.27
N GLY A 17 8.52 -31.31 24.61
CA GLY A 17 9.82 -31.51 25.24
C GLY A 17 10.34 -30.26 25.97
N LEU A 18 10.17 -29.07 25.39
CA LEU A 18 10.52 -27.79 26.04
C LEU A 18 9.70 -27.55 27.32
N ALA A 19 8.40 -27.87 27.31
CA ALA A 19 7.56 -27.75 28.49
C ALA A 19 8.02 -28.68 29.62
N GLU A 20 8.44 -29.91 29.29
CA GLU A 20 9.00 -30.86 30.24
C GLU A 20 10.36 -30.41 30.78
N MET A 21 11.29 -30.04 29.90
CA MET A 21 12.61 -29.52 30.31
C MET A 21 12.48 -28.30 31.22
N HIS A 22 11.58 -27.35 30.93
CA HIS A 22 11.34 -26.20 31.81
C HIS A 22 10.75 -26.59 33.18
N ARG A 23 9.91 -27.64 33.25
CA ARG A 23 9.43 -28.17 34.55
C ARG A 23 10.58 -28.79 35.33
N GLU A 24 11.42 -29.57 34.66
CA GLU A 24 12.60 -30.20 35.29
C GLU A 24 13.61 -29.15 35.77
N THR A 25 13.91 -28.12 34.96
CA THR A 25 14.78 -27.00 35.35
C THR A 25 14.27 -26.33 36.63
N ARG A 26 12.98 -25.98 36.71
CA ARG A 26 12.40 -25.38 37.93
C ARG A 26 12.51 -26.29 39.15
N SER A 27 12.34 -27.60 38.96
CA SER A 27 12.48 -28.59 40.04
C SER A 27 13.93 -28.66 40.54
N LEU A 28 14.90 -28.76 39.62
CA LEU A 28 16.32 -28.84 39.95
C LEU A 28 16.87 -27.53 40.54
N GLU A 29 16.38 -26.37 40.10
CA GLU A 29 16.71 -25.07 40.71
C GLU A 29 16.21 -24.99 42.16
N THR A 30 15.00 -25.50 42.40
CA THR A 30 14.44 -25.58 43.76
C THR A 30 15.27 -26.50 44.64
N GLU A 31 15.66 -27.67 44.12
CA GLU A 31 16.52 -28.62 44.83
C GLU A 31 17.92 -28.04 45.08
N GLN A 32 18.52 -27.38 44.08
CA GLN A 32 19.83 -26.73 44.22
C GLN A 32 19.81 -25.67 45.33
N LYS A 33 18.72 -24.90 45.44
CA LYS A 33 18.53 -23.95 46.53
C LYS A 33 18.48 -24.65 47.89
N GLN A 34 17.70 -25.73 48.02
CA GLN A 34 17.59 -26.51 49.26
C GLN A 34 18.94 -27.13 49.68
N VAL A 35 19.67 -27.73 48.74
CA VAL A 35 21.01 -28.29 48.99
C VAL A 35 21.99 -27.19 49.39
N GLY A 36 21.91 -26.02 48.75
CA GLY A 36 22.70 -24.84 49.13
C GLY A 36 22.45 -24.39 50.58
N GLU A 37 21.18 -24.34 50.99
CA GLU A 37 20.80 -24.03 52.37
C GLU A 37 21.28 -25.10 53.37
N GLN A 38 21.20 -26.39 53.00
CA GLN A 38 21.71 -27.50 53.81
C GLN A 38 23.23 -27.41 54.01
N ILE A 39 24.00 -27.12 52.95
CA ILE A 39 25.45 -26.91 53.04
C ILE A 39 25.78 -25.74 53.97
N GLN A 40 25.05 -24.62 53.87
CA GLN A 40 25.25 -23.47 54.74
C GLN A 40 24.94 -23.77 56.20
N ARG A 41 23.88 -24.52 56.49
CA ARG A 41 23.53 -24.96 57.85
C ARG A 41 24.62 -25.89 58.40
N ALA A 42 24.97 -26.93 57.64
CA ALA A 42 25.99 -27.91 58.02
C ALA A 42 27.37 -27.29 58.27
N ALA A 43 27.74 -26.23 57.53
CA ALA A 43 28.98 -25.48 57.75
C ALA A 43 28.97 -24.66 59.06
N LYS A 44 27.79 -24.23 59.55
CA LYS A 44 27.65 -23.49 60.82
C LYS A 44 27.70 -24.38 62.05
N THR A 45 27.24 -25.64 61.96
CA THR A 45 27.04 -26.50 63.13
C THR A 45 28.31 -27.13 63.70
N LYS A 46 29.48 -27.07 63.02
CA LYS A 46 30.81 -27.62 63.44
C LYS A 46 30.89 -29.11 63.81
N GLU A 47 29.78 -29.80 64.08
CA GLU A 47 29.68 -31.22 64.43
C GLU A 47 29.22 -32.12 63.26
N THR A 48 29.02 -31.56 62.07
CA THR A 48 28.54 -32.34 60.92
C THR A 48 29.62 -33.34 60.43
N PRO A 49 29.31 -34.64 60.28
CA PRO A 49 30.26 -35.63 59.77
C PRO A 49 30.86 -35.22 58.41
N PRO A 50 32.18 -35.43 58.18
CA PRO A 50 32.82 -35.12 56.91
C PRO A 50 32.15 -35.79 55.69
N GLU A 51 31.65 -37.02 55.88
CA GLU A 51 30.95 -37.79 54.84
C GLU A 51 29.66 -37.11 54.37
N ASP A 52 28.87 -36.53 55.28
CA ASP A 52 27.61 -35.86 54.95
C ASP A 52 27.86 -34.55 54.20
N MET A 53 28.91 -33.81 54.58
CA MET A 53 29.36 -32.64 53.85
C MET A 53 29.85 -32.98 52.43
N GLU A 54 30.54 -34.11 52.27
CA GLU A 54 30.97 -34.58 50.96
C GLU A 54 29.79 -35.02 50.09
N ARG A 55 28.80 -35.72 50.65
CA ARG A 55 27.53 -36.07 49.97
C ARG A 55 26.80 -34.83 49.45
N LEU A 56 26.63 -33.81 50.28
CA LEU A 56 25.96 -32.56 49.87
C LEU A 56 26.74 -31.83 48.77
N ARG A 57 28.07 -31.76 48.86
CA ARG A 57 28.93 -31.17 47.83
C ARG A 57 28.84 -31.94 46.51
N ASN A 58 28.82 -33.27 46.57
CA ASN A 58 28.67 -34.13 45.39
C ASN A 58 27.29 -33.94 44.74
N ARG A 59 26.21 -33.89 45.54
CA ARG A 59 24.87 -33.59 45.02
C ARG A 59 24.79 -32.20 44.38
N ALA A 60 25.39 -31.18 44.98
CA ALA A 60 25.44 -29.84 44.40
C ALA A 60 26.20 -29.79 43.06
N ARG A 61 27.31 -30.55 42.94
CA ARG A 61 28.05 -30.71 41.67
C ARG A 61 27.19 -31.41 40.62
N GLU A 62 26.50 -32.48 40.99
CA GLU A 62 25.59 -33.21 40.10
C GLU A 62 24.46 -32.31 39.59
N LEU A 63 23.78 -31.58 40.49
CA LEU A 63 22.73 -30.63 40.13
C LEU A 63 23.23 -29.55 39.17
N ARG A 64 24.43 -29.00 39.42
CA ARG A 64 25.05 -28.03 38.51
C ARG A 64 25.29 -28.61 37.12
N THR A 65 25.78 -29.85 37.02
CA THR A 65 25.97 -30.55 35.74
C THR A 65 24.65 -30.76 35.03
N ARG A 66 23.63 -31.31 35.71
CA ARG A 66 22.29 -31.53 35.12
C ARG A 66 21.65 -30.24 34.62
N LEU A 67 21.73 -29.15 35.40
CA LEU A 67 21.21 -27.83 35.00
C LEU A 67 21.93 -27.28 33.77
N ARG A 68 23.25 -27.45 33.67
CA ARG A 68 24.02 -27.05 32.49
C ARG A 68 23.58 -27.85 31.26
N ASP A 69 23.45 -29.16 31.39
CA ASP A 69 23.11 -30.04 30.27
C ASP A 69 21.66 -29.79 29.80
N LEU A 70 20.72 -29.57 30.73
CA LEU A 70 19.35 -29.13 30.40
C LEU A 70 19.33 -27.76 29.73
N SER A 71 20.13 -26.80 30.19
CA SER A 71 20.24 -25.49 29.54
C SER A 71 20.73 -25.61 28.10
N GLN A 72 21.67 -26.50 27.83
CA GLN A 72 22.15 -26.78 26.47
C GLN A 72 21.05 -27.44 25.62
N ALA A 73 20.33 -28.42 26.17
CA ALA A 73 19.21 -29.09 25.50
C ALA A 73 18.07 -28.12 25.17
N VAL A 74 17.69 -27.25 26.09
CA VAL A 74 16.70 -26.18 25.88
C VAL A 74 17.17 -25.22 24.78
N SER A 75 18.45 -24.83 24.79
CA SER A 75 19.02 -23.98 23.74
C SER A 75 18.96 -24.66 22.37
N ALA A 76 19.35 -25.93 22.28
CA ALA A 76 19.31 -26.70 21.03
C ALA A 76 17.88 -26.87 20.50
N ALA A 77 16.93 -27.21 21.37
CA ALA A 77 15.51 -27.32 21.04
C ALA A 77 14.92 -25.99 20.55
N ASN A 78 15.25 -24.87 21.20
CA ASN A 78 14.84 -23.54 20.75
C ASN A 78 15.44 -23.18 19.38
N SER A 79 16.72 -23.47 19.15
CA SER A 79 17.37 -23.25 17.86
C SER A 79 16.73 -24.07 16.74
N ARG A 80 16.43 -25.35 17.00
CA ARG A 80 15.73 -26.22 16.03
C ARG A 80 14.31 -25.72 15.76
N SER A 81 13.57 -25.36 16.80
CA SER A 81 12.23 -24.76 16.67
C SER A 81 12.27 -23.47 15.84
N LEU A 82 13.26 -22.61 16.05
CA LEU A 82 13.42 -21.38 15.29
C LEU A 82 13.76 -21.66 13.82
N ALA A 83 14.63 -22.64 13.55
CA ALA A 83 15.01 -23.02 12.20
C ALA A 83 13.81 -23.45 11.36
N ILE A 84 12.94 -24.31 11.92
CA ILE A 84 11.71 -24.78 11.26
C ILE A 84 10.73 -23.62 11.07
N ARG A 85 10.37 -22.90 12.14
CA ARG A 85 9.39 -21.79 12.06
C ARG A 85 9.82 -20.67 11.12
N SER A 86 11.12 -20.39 11.02
CA SER A 86 11.65 -19.36 10.12
C SER A 86 11.66 -19.78 8.66
N ALA A 87 11.55 -21.08 8.35
CA ALA A 87 11.47 -21.60 6.99
C ALA A 87 10.04 -21.61 6.43
N TRP A 88 9.02 -21.48 7.29
CA TRP A 88 7.62 -21.48 6.88
C TRP A 88 7.22 -20.16 6.21
N PRO A 89 6.49 -20.23 5.09
CA PRO A 89 5.95 -19.04 4.45
C PRO A 89 4.80 -18.45 5.28
N ASN A 90 4.36 -17.25 4.91
CA ASN A 90 3.17 -16.64 5.46
C ASN A 90 1.92 -17.47 5.12
N ARG A 91 0.85 -17.21 5.86
CA ARG A 91 -0.50 -17.66 5.50
C ARG A 91 -0.93 -16.95 4.21
N MET A 92 -1.89 -17.51 3.51
CA MET A 92 -2.45 -16.91 2.29
C MET A 92 -3.84 -16.34 2.55
N HIS A 93 -4.19 -15.24 1.88
CA HIS A 93 -5.52 -14.67 1.91
C HIS A 93 -6.53 -15.62 1.26
N ALA A 94 -7.75 -15.68 1.79
CA ALA A 94 -8.77 -16.63 1.35
C ALA A 94 -9.20 -16.45 -0.12
N SER A 95 -8.95 -15.29 -0.72
CA SER A 95 -9.23 -15.02 -2.14
C SER A 95 -8.09 -15.42 -3.09
N VAL A 96 -6.92 -15.81 -2.58
CA VAL A 96 -5.78 -16.23 -3.42
C VAL A 96 -6.14 -17.56 -4.08
N VAL A 97 -5.96 -17.63 -5.40
CA VAL A 97 -6.19 -18.86 -6.16
C VAL A 97 -4.99 -19.78 -6.01
N HIS A 98 -5.26 -21.05 -5.72
CA HIS A 98 -4.22 -22.08 -5.71
C HIS A 98 -3.85 -22.50 -7.13
N GLY A 99 -2.56 -22.47 -7.45
CA GLY A 99 -2.07 -22.86 -8.76
C GLY A 99 -0.70 -22.26 -9.08
N ASP A 100 -0.25 -22.52 -10.30
CA ASP A 100 0.94 -21.92 -10.92
C ASP A 100 0.65 -20.49 -11.40
N GLU A 101 1.59 -19.88 -12.12
CA GLU A 101 1.46 -18.53 -12.66
C GLU A 101 0.19 -18.34 -13.51
N ASN A 102 -0.20 -19.33 -14.31
CA ASN A 102 -1.37 -19.28 -15.19
C ASN A 102 -2.69 -19.16 -14.43
N ALA A 103 -2.73 -19.60 -13.16
CA ALA A 103 -3.88 -19.48 -12.29
C ALA A 103 -4.05 -18.06 -11.68
N SER A 104 -3.05 -17.18 -11.83
CA SER A 104 -3.17 -15.77 -11.45
C SER A 104 -4.32 -15.11 -12.21
N ARG A 105 -4.97 -14.10 -11.61
CA ARG A 105 -6.17 -13.49 -12.21
C ARG A 105 -5.90 -12.09 -12.72
N VAL A 106 -6.21 -11.83 -13.98
CA VAL A 106 -6.24 -10.47 -14.52
C VAL A 106 -7.47 -9.75 -13.95
N VAL A 107 -7.25 -8.75 -13.09
CA VAL A 107 -8.31 -8.02 -12.39
C VAL A 107 -8.57 -6.63 -12.96
N ALA A 108 -7.62 -6.08 -13.72
CA ALA A 108 -7.78 -4.83 -14.46
C ALA A 108 -6.87 -4.82 -15.68
N VAL A 109 -7.30 -4.11 -16.72
CA VAL A 109 -6.54 -3.87 -17.96
C VAL A 109 -6.78 -2.43 -18.37
N HIS A 110 -5.72 -1.73 -18.75
CA HIS A 110 -5.80 -0.34 -19.16
C HIS A 110 -5.04 -0.12 -20.47
N ASP A 111 -5.78 -0.21 -21.59
CA ASP A 111 -5.25 0.04 -22.94
C ASP A 111 -5.63 1.43 -23.43
N ARG A 112 -4.64 2.23 -23.81
CA ARG A 112 -4.84 3.54 -24.45
C ARG A 112 -4.58 3.54 -25.95
N ARG A 113 -4.18 2.42 -26.53
CA ARG A 113 -3.99 2.32 -27.98
C ARG A 113 -5.35 2.49 -28.68
N PRO A 114 -5.37 3.04 -29.91
CA PRO A 114 -6.59 3.14 -30.69
C PRO A 114 -7.23 1.75 -30.84
N GLN A 115 -8.41 1.57 -30.25
CA GLN A 115 -9.22 0.38 -30.46
C GLN A 115 -9.83 0.47 -31.87
N PRO A 116 -9.86 -0.62 -32.66
CA PRO A 116 -10.59 -0.62 -33.92
C PRO A 116 -12.05 -0.28 -33.64
N GLU A 117 -12.69 0.50 -34.53
CA GLU A 117 -14.05 1.07 -34.35
C GLU A 117 -15.18 0.04 -34.13
N HIS A 118 -14.87 -1.26 -34.10
CA HIS A 118 -15.79 -2.38 -33.98
C HIS A 118 -15.43 -3.41 -32.88
N SER A 119 -14.47 -3.11 -31.97
CA SER A 119 -14.21 -4.00 -30.81
C SER A 119 -15.19 -3.73 -29.67
N ASP A 120 -16.42 -4.22 -29.81
CA ASP A 120 -17.41 -4.29 -28.72
C ASP A 120 -17.05 -5.34 -27.64
N ASP A 121 -15.94 -6.06 -27.81
CA ASP A 121 -15.45 -7.10 -26.90
C ASP A 121 -14.82 -6.49 -25.63
N LYS A 122 -15.66 -5.96 -24.75
CA LYS A 122 -15.25 -5.74 -23.36
C LYS A 122 -15.02 -7.10 -22.72
N VAL A 123 -13.75 -7.47 -22.57
CA VAL A 123 -13.34 -8.66 -21.82
C VAL A 123 -13.90 -8.55 -20.40
N ASN A 124 -14.76 -9.50 -20.02
CA ASN A 124 -15.34 -9.55 -18.67
C ASN A 124 -14.29 -10.06 -17.69
N LEU A 125 -13.65 -9.12 -16.99
CA LEU A 125 -12.72 -9.43 -15.91
C LEU A 125 -13.48 -9.72 -14.60
N PRO A 126 -12.91 -10.53 -13.70
CA PRO A 126 -11.59 -11.15 -13.78
C PRO A 126 -11.54 -12.48 -14.57
N LEU A 127 -10.44 -12.69 -15.31
CA LEU A 127 -10.10 -13.96 -15.98
C LEU A 127 -8.81 -14.53 -15.41
N THR A 128 -8.60 -15.84 -15.52
CA THR A 128 -7.26 -16.40 -15.28
C THR A 128 -6.29 -15.89 -16.34
N LEU A 129 -5.00 -15.91 -16.02
CA LEU A 129 -3.94 -15.43 -16.92
C LEU A 129 -3.93 -16.23 -18.22
N GLY A 130 -4.06 -17.56 -18.13
CA GLY A 130 -4.13 -18.44 -19.30
C GLY A 130 -5.36 -18.15 -20.20
N GLU A 131 -6.53 -17.89 -19.61
CA GLU A 131 -7.72 -17.48 -20.37
C GLU A 131 -7.52 -16.11 -21.02
N PHE A 132 -6.97 -15.15 -20.28
CA PHE A 132 -6.74 -13.81 -20.80
C PHE A 132 -5.77 -13.81 -21.98
N ASP A 133 -4.65 -14.52 -21.89
CA ASP A 133 -3.63 -14.60 -22.95
C ASP A 133 -4.14 -15.37 -24.19
N SER A 134 -5.20 -16.18 -24.03
CA SER A 134 -5.88 -16.81 -25.17
C SER A 134 -6.78 -15.84 -25.96
N VAL A 135 -7.27 -14.78 -25.30
CA VAL A 135 -8.20 -13.79 -25.89
C VAL A 135 -7.47 -12.53 -26.34
N VAL A 136 -6.50 -12.06 -25.55
CA VAL A 136 -5.78 -10.81 -25.78
C VAL A 136 -4.33 -11.13 -26.14
N GLN A 137 -4.03 -11.02 -27.43
CA GLN A 137 -2.68 -11.26 -27.97
C GLN A 137 -2.16 -10.00 -28.68
N PRO A 138 -1.59 -9.05 -27.94
CA PRO A 138 -0.94 -7.90 -28.55
C PRO A 138 0.22 -8.37 -29.44
N ARG A 139 0.39 -7.74 -30.60
CA ARG A 139 1.44 -8.15 -31.55
C ARG A 139 2.78 -7.55 -31.15
N ARG A 140 3.83 -8.38 -31.23
CA ARG A 140 5.23 -7.94 -31.15
C ARG A 140 5.55 -7.00 -32.31
N ASP A 141 6.26 -5.92 -32.03
CA ASP A 141 6.87 -5.05 -33.01
C ASP A 141 8.39 -5.13 -32.89
N ALA A 142 9.03 -5.87 -33.79
CA ALA A 142 10.48 -6.07 -33.75
C ALA A 142 11.29 -4.76 -33.92
N ASN A 143 10.71 -3.71 -34.51
CA ASN A 143 11.38 -2.42 -34.68
C ASN A 143 11.37 -1.59 -33.38
N ALA A 144 10.59 -2.01 -32.38
CA ALA A 144 10.48 -1.35 -31.10
C ALA A 144 11.43 -1.94 -30.04
N ASP A 145 12.40 -2.80 -30.40
CA ASP A 145 13.38 -3.33 -29.45
C ASP A 145 14.13 -2.19 -28.74
N HIS A 146 14.06 -2.12 -27.42
CA HIS A 146 14.58 -0.99 -26.65
C HIS A 146 16.09 -0.75 -26.84
N LEU A 147 16.90 -1.77 -27.13
CA LEU A 147 18.32 -1.59 -27.41
C LEU A 147 18.55 -0.98 -28.80
N GLN A 148 17.77 -1.41 -29.80
CA GLN A 148 17.79 -0.80 -31.13
C GLN A 148 17.30 0.66 -31.11
N VAL A 149 16.24 0.92 -30.33
CA VAL A 149 15.72 2.28 -30.10
C VAL A 149 16.77 3.14 -29.41
N ALA A 150 17.39 2.63 -28.34
CA ALA A 150 18.45 3.34 -27.62
C ALA A 150 19.65 3.67 -28.52
N GLY A 151 20.12 2.71 -29.33
CA GLY A 151 21.23 2.91 -30.27
C GLY A 151 20.94 3.89 -31.42
N SER A 152 19.67 4.24 -31.63
CA SER A 152 19.23 5.22 -32.65
C SER A 152 19.06 6.64 -32.09
N LEU A 153 19.33 6.85 -30.79
CA LEU A 153 19.26 8.16 -30.15
C LEU A 153 20.37 9.09 -30.63
N ARG A 154 20.03 10.37 -30.80
CA ARG A 154 21.06 11.40 -31.07
C ARG A 154 22.00 11.65 -29.89
N CYS A 155 21.49 11.50 -28.67
CA CYS A 155 22.21 11.82 -27.44
C CYS A 155 21.76 10.90 -26.30
N GLY A 156 22.25 9.67 -26.29
CA GLY A 156 22.02 8.68 -25.22
C GLY A 156 22.14 7.26 -25.75
N ASP A 157 22.25 6.29 -24.84
CA ASP A 157 22.32 4.87 -25.19
C ASP A 157 22.12 3.98 -23.94
N VAL A 158 21.97 2.67 -24.17
CA VAL A 158 22.11 1.59 -23.18
C VAL A 158 23.35 0.77 -23.54
N ASP A 159 24.48 1.12 -22.95
CA ASP A 159 25.77 0.49 -23.25
C ASP A 159 25.98 -0.78 -22.41
N MET A 160 25.69 -1.92 -23.03
CA MET A 160 25.95 -3.24 -22.46
C MET A 160 27.43 -3.63 -22.52
N THR A 161 28.20 -3.07 -23.45
CA THR A 161 29.60 -3.42 -23.70
C THR A 161 30.49 -2.89 -22.57
N ALA A 162 30.29 -1.64 -22.16
CA ALA A 162 30.95 -1.05 -21.00
C ALA A 162 30.69 -1.86 -19.71
N GLY A 163 29.47 -2.37 -19.55
CA GLY A 163 29.07 -3.28 -18.49
C GLY A 163 29.87 -4.58 -18.47
N ILE A 164 29.99 -5.23 -19.62
CA ILE A 164 30.75 -6.47 -19.80
C ILE A 164 32.23 -6.25 -19.45
N ILE A 165 32.82 -5.13 -19.86
CA ILE A 165 34.22 -4.81 -19.57
C ILE A 165 34.45 -4.56 -18.08
N THR A 166 33.51 -3.88 -17.41
CA THR A 166 33.69 -3.43 -16.02
C THR A 166 33.35 -4.50 -15.00
N THR A 167 32.28 -5.27 -15.22
CA THR A 167 31.71 -6.18 -14.20
C THR A 167 31.26 -7.51 -14.80
N GLY A 168 30.68 -7.51 -15.99
CA GLY A 168 30.16 -8.70 -16.64
C GLY A 168 28.81 -8.48 -17.33
N PRO A 169 28.15 -9.55 -17.80
CA PRO A 169 26.84 -9.43 -18.46
C PRO A 169 25.78 -8.89 -17.48
N SER A 170 24.75 -8.24 -18.02
CA SER A 170 23.59 -7.73 -17.25
C SER A 170 23.91 -6.61 -16.24
N TRP A 171 24.94 -5.81 -16.54
CA TRP A 171 25.32 -4.58 -15.83
C TRP A 171 25.32 -3.37 -16.81
N PRO A 172 24.14 -2.90 -17.27
CA PRO A 172 24.07 -1.86 -18.29
C PRO A 172 24.62 -0.51 -17.80
N TYR A 173 25.25 0.24 -18.70
CA TYR A 173 25.46 1.67 -18.52
C TYR A 173 24.32 2.43 -19.19
N LEU A 174 23.67 3.35 -18.47
CA LEU A 174 22.71 4.28 -19.05
C LEU A 174 23.43 5.58 -19.42
N VAL A 175 23.33 6.02 -20.67
CA VAL A 175 24.09 7.16 -21.19
C VAL A 175 23.16 8.26 -21.69
N GLY A 176 23.54 9.52 -21.48
CA GLY A 176 22.87 10.70 -22.03
C GLY A 176 21.39 10.79 -21.64
N SER A 177 20.50 10.96 -22.62
CA SER A 177 19.06 11.10 -22.40
C SER A 177 18.42 9.88 -21.70
N VAL A 178 18.98 8.67 -21.84
CA VAL A 178 18.48 7.49 -21.12
C VAL A 178 18.80 7.56 -19.63
N SER A 179 19.99 8.06 -19.26
CA SER A 179 20.34 8.34 -17.86
C SER A 179 19.46 9.46 -17.28
N LEU A 180 19.19 10.52 -18.04
CA LEU A 180 18.26 11.57 -17.61
C LEU A 180 16.83 11.04 -17.40
N LEU A 181 16.41 10.03 -18.17
CA LEU A 181 15.12 9.37 -18.00
C LEU A 181 15.03 8.59 -16.69
N GLU A 182 16.13 7.93 -16.26
CA GLU A 182 16.20 7.29 -14.93
C GLU A 182 15.92 8.30 -13.81
N HIS A 183 16.55 9.48 -13.86
CA HIS A 183 16.32 10.55 -12.89
C HIS A 183 14.87 11.07 -12.94
N ALA A 184 14.33 11.32 -14.14
CA ALA A 184 12.96 11.83 -14.29
C ALA A 184 11.91 10.84 -13.75
N LEU A 185 12.06 9.54 -14.04
CA LEU A 185 11.18 8.49 -13.55
C LEU A 185 11.25 8.34 -12.02
N THR A 186 12.46 8.41 -11.47
CA THR A 186 12.69 8.36 -10.03
C THR A 186 11.95 9.48 -9.31
N GLN A 187 12.14 10.72 -9.78
CA GLN A 187 11.49 11.89 -9.18
C GLN A 187 9.97 11.86 -9.37
N TYR A 188 9.47 11.40 -10.51
CA TYR A 188 8.05 11.22 -10.76
C TYR A 188 7.41 10.21 -9.80
N ALA A 189 8.04 9.05 -9.59
CA ALA A 189 7.54 8.02 -8.69
C ALA A 189 7.50 8.51 -7.24
N ILE A 190 8.58 9.13 -6.77
CA ILE A 190 8.65 9.69 -5.40
C ILE A 190 7.65 10.83 -5.21
N ALA A 191 7.53 11.75 -6.19
CA ALA A 191 6.55 12.84 -6.12
C ALA A 191 5.11 12.32 -6.08
N THR A 192 4.81 11.24 -6.81
CA THR A 192 3.48 10.61 -6.75
C THR A 192 3.23 10.05 -5.36
N ALA A 193 4.17 9.29 -4.77
CA ALA A 193 4.03 8.77 -3.41
C ALA A 193 3.88 9.90 -2.35
N LEU A 194 4.66 10.96 -2.46
CA LEU A 194 4.57 12.16 -1.59
C LEU A 194 3.17 12.78 -1.63
N SER A 195 2.53 12.84 -2.80
CA SER A 195 1.17 13.37 -2.94
C SER A 195 0.10 12.53 -2.21
N HIS A 196 0.44 11.27 -1.88
CA HIS A 196 -0.37 10.36 -1.05
C HIS A 196 0.12 10.29 0.41
N ASN A 197 0.88 11.30 0.86
CA ASN A 197 1.40 11.43 2.23
C ASN A 197 2.39 10.34 2.65
N TYR A 198 3.17 9.80 1.71
CA TYR A 198 4.31 8.93 2.03
C TYR A 198 5.51 9.79 2.42
N MET A 199 6.11 9.50 3.58
CA MET A 199 7.31 10.18 4.03
C MET A 199 8.54 9.64 3.29
N PRO A 200 9.38 10.51 2.68
CA PRO A 200 10.58 10.06 2.00
C PRO A 200 11.67 9.68 3.01
N VAL A 201 12.39 8.59 2.73
CA VAL A 201 13.51 8.11 3.55
C VAL A 201 14.66 7.73 2.64
N SER A 202 15.87 8.21 2.95
CA SER A 202 17.10 7.71 2.33
C SER A 202 17.62 6.52 3.12
N VAL A 203 17.87 5.41 2.44
CA VAL A 203 18.25 4.13 3.07
C VAL A 203 19.64 3.67 2.64
N PRO A 204 20.35 2.89 3.46
CA PRO A 204 21.59 2.23 3.05
C PRO A 204 21.31 1.03 2.15
N ASP A 205 22.16 0.83 1.14
CA ASP A 205 22.13 -0.35 0.25
C ASP A 205 22.88 -1.56 0.85
N VAL A 206 23.79 -1.34 1.81
CA VAL A 206 24.50 -2.39 2.55
C VAL A 206 23.80 -2.60 3.89
N ILE A 207 23.35 -3.83 4.13
CA ILE A 207 22.54 -4.21 5.28
C ILE A 207 23.10 -5.46 5.96
N LYS A 208 22.64 -5.76 7.18
CA LYS A 208 22.95 -7.04 7.82
C LYS A 208 22.15 -8.16 7.17
N THR A 209 22.80 -9.28 6.86
CA THR A 209 22.17 -10.49 6.28
C THR A 209 20.97 -10.95 7.10
N ASN A 210 21.09 -10.90 8.44
CA ASN A 210 19.99 -11.30 9.33
C ASN A 210 18.74 -10.42 9.22
N VAL A 211 18.84 -9.17 8.74
CA VAL A 211 17.70 -8.29 8.49
C VAL A 211 16.98 -8.72 7.21
N ALA A 212 17.73 -9.04 6.16
CA ALA A 212 17.18 -9.58 4.92
C ALA A 212 16.40 -10.88 5.17
N GLU A 213 16.98 -11.80 5.95
CA GLU A 213 16.33 -13.04 6.36
C GLU A 213 15.02 -12.80 7.13
N ARG A 214 15.03 -11.82 8.07
CA ARG A 214 13.83 -11.44 8.84
C ARG A 214 12.74 -10.81 7.98
N CYS A 215 13.09 -10.20 6.85
CA CYS A 215 12.12 -9.68 5.89
C CYS A 215 11.58 -10.75 4.92
N GLY A 216 12.14 -11.97 4.94
CA GLY A 216 11.71 -13.09 4.09
C GLY A 216 12.63 -13.41 2.92
N PHE A 217 13.76 -12.70 2.78
CA PHE A 217 14.76 -12.93 1.73
C PHE A 217 15.75 -14.02 2.15
N ARG A 218 15.23 -15.23 2.41
CA ARG A 218 16.02 -16.40 2.80
C ARG A 218 15.95 -17.47 1.72
N PRO A 219 17.02 -17.72 0.96
CA PRO A 219 17.10 -18.85 0.05
C PRO A 219 16.98 -20.15 0.86
N ARG A 220 16.20 -21.13 0.37
CA ARG A 220 16.18 -22.49 0.97
C ARG A 220 17.40 -23.31 0.54
N ASP A 221 17.89 -23.07 -0.67
CA ASP A 221 19.02 -23.77 -1.29
C ASP A 221 20.11 -22.76 -1.70
N GLU A 222 21.39 -23.14 -1.58
CA GLU A 222 22.54 -22.29 -1.95
C GLU A 222 22.52 -21.88 -3.44
N VAL A 223 21.97 -22.74 -4.30
CA VAL A 223 21.82 -22.47 -5.74
C VAL A 223 20.77 -21.37 -6.02
N ALA A 224 19.83 -21.17 -5.09
CA ALA A 224 18.79 -20.15 -5.18
C ALA A 224 19.17 -18.84 -4.46
N ALA A 225 20.43 -18.69 -4.03
CA ALA A 225 20.91 -17.49 -3.37
C ALA A 225 20.94 -16.29 -4.34
N GLN A 226 19.96 -15.40 -4.19
CA GLN A 226 19.83 -14.16 -4.98
C GLN A 226 20.61 -12.98 -4.36
N THR A 227 21.24 -13.17 -3.21
CA THR A 227 21.81 -12.10 -2.40
C THR A 227 23.32 -11.97 -2.60
N TYR A 228 23.80 -10.76 -2.89
CA TYR A 228 25.23 -10.46 -2.89
C TYR A 228 25.72 -10.22 -1.46
N HIS A 229 26.74 -10.97 -1.02
CA HIS A 229 27.35 -10.82 0.29
C HIS A 229 28.57 -9.89 0.25
N VAL A 230 28.75 -9.10 1.30
CA VAL A 230 29.87 -8.17 1.44
C VAL A 230 30.86 -8.75 2.46
N SER A 231 32.10 -8.97 2.04
CA SER A 231 33.19 -9.39 2.93
C SER A 231 34.17 -8.24 3.10
N ALA A 232 34.26 -7.69 4.31
CA ALA A 232 35.20 -6.63 4.68
C ALA A 232 36.35 -7.18 5.56
N GLY A 233 36.71 -8.45 5.36
CA GLY A 233 37.83 -9.13 6.03
C GLY A 233 37.43 -10.02 7.20
N LYS A 234 36.50 -9.58 8.06
CA LYS A 234 35.78 -10.45 9.01
C LYS A 234 34.41 -10.81 8.44
N ASP A 235 33.87 -11.95 8.85
CA ASP A 235 32.51 -12.35 8.52
C ASP A 235 31.51 -11.44 9.27
N ASP A 236 31.35 -10.21 8.77
CA ASP A 236 30.54 -9.16 9.38
C ASP A 236 29.04 -9.40 9.18
N GLY A 237 28.67 -10.46 8.45
CA GLY A 237 27.28 -10.81 8.17
C GLY A 237 26.54 -9.69 7.42
N LEU A 238 27.20 -9.09 6.43
CA LEU A 238 26.65 -8.01 5.59
C LEU A 238 26.30 -8.50 4.19
N CYS A 239 25.28 -7.88 3.58
CA CYS A 239 24.88 -8.12 2.21
C CYS A 239 24.35 -6.83 1.54
N LEU A 240 24.27 -6.85 0.22
CA LEU A 240 23.59 -5.83 -0.55
C LEU A 240 22.07 -6.09 -0.55
N ALA A 241 21.28 -5.05 -0.35
CA ALA A 241 19.84 -5.16 -0.29
C ALA A 241 19.24 -5.49 -1.68
N GLY A 242 18.31 -6.45 -1.73
CA GLY A 242 17.56 -6.79 -2.95
C GLY A 242 16.36 -5.87 -3.24
N THR A 243 16.08 -4.93 -2.33
CA THR A 243 15.06 -3.87 -2.41
C THR A 243 15.20 -2.93 -1.20
N ALA A 244 14.78 -1.67 -1.34
CA ALA A 244 14.69 -0.69 -0.25
C ALA A 244 13.65 -1.06 0.84
N GLU A 245 12.77 -2.03 0.57
CA GLU A 245 11.85 -2.60 1.57
C GLU A 245 12.60 -3.08 2.83
N ILE A 246 13.75 -3.74 2.65
CA ILE A 246 14.49 -4.38 3.75
C ILE A 246 15.01 -3.33 4.77
N PRO A 247 15.76 -2.30 4.36
CA PRO A 247 16.17 -1.25 5.30
C PRO A 247 14.99 -0.42 5.84
N LEU A 248 13.89 -0.25 5.09
CA LEU A 248 12.67 0.37 5.63
C LEU A 248 12.02 -0.47 6.74
N GLY A 249 11.97 -1.80 6.58
CA GLY A 249 11.56 -2.72 7.63
C GLY A 249 12.48 -2.65 8.85
N ALA A 250 13.79 -2.53 8.63
CA ALA A 250 14.77 -2.35 9.71
C ALA A 250 14.56 -1.06 10.50
N LEU A 251 14.19 0.04 9.85
CA LEU A 251 13.86 1.31 10.50
C LEU A 251 12.73 1.16 11.52
N MET A 252 11.78 0.24 11.25
CA MET A 252 10.64 -0.03 12.12
C MET A 252 10.93 -1.09 13.19
N ALA A 253 12.07 -1.78 13.13
CA ALA A 253 12.37 -2.92 13.99
C ALA A 253 12.41 -2.53 15.48
N GLY A 254 11.78 -3.37 16.33
CA GLY A 254 11.71 -3.16 17.77
C GLY A 254 10.78 -2.03 18.24
N GLN A 255 10.10 -1.34 17.32
CA GLN A 255 9.22 -0.23 17.65
C GLN A 255 7.85 -0.71 18.12
N THR A 256 7.21 0.09 18.99
CA THR A 256 5.83 -0.12 19.44
C THR A 256 4.99 1.12 19.16
N PHE A 257 3.99 0.98 18.29
CA PHE A 257 3.14 2.08 17.83
C PHE A 257 1.81 2.18 18.60
N ARG A 258 1.14 3.32 18.52
CA ARG A 258 -0.24 3.55 18.97
C ARG A 258 -1.18 3.61 17.76
N THR A 259 -2.44 3.25 17.96
CA THR A 259 -3.51 3.42 16.95
C THR A 259 -4.15 4.81 17.06
N GLY A 260 -4.75 5.29 15.97
CA GLY A 260 -5.67 6.44 16.01
C GLY A 260 -5.07 7.83 15.70
N ALA A 261 -3.85 7.93 15.19
CA ALA A 261 -3.35 9.22 14.70
C ALA A 261 -3.84 9.50 13.27
N ALA A 262 -4.33 10.72 13.05
CA ALA A 262 -4.80 11.17 11.74
C ALA A 262 -3.65 11.53 10.75
N SER A 263 -2.42 11.71 11.24
CA SER A 263 -1.26 12.11 10.43
C SER A 263 -0.17 11.03 10.44
N GLY A 264 -0.20 10.15 9.45
CA GLY A 264 0.81 9.10 9.23
C GLY A 264 2.15 9.61 8.67
N ALA A 265 2.55 10.83 9.02
CA ALA A 265 3.65 11.54 8.36
C ALA A 265 4.97 11.51 9.12
N CYS A 266 4.99 11.20 10.43
CA CYS A 266 6.22 11.20 11.21
C CYS A 266 6.45 9.86 11.92
N VAL A 267 7.61 9.24 11.66
CA VAL A 267 8.04 8.01 12.34
C VAL A 267 8.25 8.23 13.85
N ALA A 268 8.65 9.44 14.25
CA ALA A 268 8.89 9.78 15.65
C ALA A 268 7.61 9.77 16.51
N ASP A 269 6.45 9.98 15.89
CA ASP A 269 5.16 10.01 16.60
C ASP A 269 4.73 8.61 17.05
N LEU A 270 5.37 7.55 16.51
CA LEU A 270 5.06 6.15 16.78
C LEU A 270 3.55 5.87 16.72
N ALA A 271 2.90 6.37 15.67
CA ALA A 271 1.47 6.19 15.48
C ALA A 271 1.13 5.61 14.09
N LEU A 272 0.21 4.65 14.08
CA LEU A 272 -0.23 3.98 12.86
C LEU A 272 -1.35 4.77 12.17
N PRO A 273 -1.43 4.73 10.83
CA PRO A 273 -0.49 4.04 9.91
C PRO A 273 0.79 4.84 9.62
N ILE A 274 1.91 4.15 9.42
CA ILE A 274 3.17 4.74 8.91
C ILE A 274 3.27 4.46 7.42
N ARG A 275 3.61 5.49 6.62
CA ARG A 275 3.79 5.40 5.17
C ARG A 275 5.15 5.96 4.77
N LEU A 276 5.99 5.15 4.16
CA LEU A 276 7.37 5.50 3.80
C LEU A 276 7.61 5.25 2.32
N VAL A 277 8.39 6.11 1.67
CA VAL A 277 8.92 5.86 0.32
C VAL A 277 10.44 6.04 0.33
N ALA A 278 11.17 5.12 -0.29
CA ALA A 278 12.62 5.23 -0.41
C ALA A 278 13.08 4.91 -1.82
N LEU A 279 14.10 5.64 -2.27
CA LEU A 279 14.93 5.25 -3.39
C LEU A 279 16.07 4.38 -2.87
N GLY A 280 16.34 3.27 -3.55
CA GLY A 280 17.54 2.47 -3.32
C GLY A 280 17.94 1.69 -4.57
N HIS A 281 19.09 1.04 -4.51
CA HIS A 281 19.51 0.10 -5.54
C HIS A 281 19.19 -1.32 -5.08
N ALA A 282 18.53 -2.08 -5.96
CA ALA A 282 18.27 -3.49 -5.74
C ALA A 282 19.39 -4.32 -6.39
N PHE A 283 20.07 -5.13 -5.59
CA PHE A 283 21.11 -6.05 -6.04
C PHE A 283 20.59 -7.48 -6.02
N ARG A 284 20.55 -8.13 -7.19
CA ARG A 284 20.06 -9.52 -7.33
C ARG A 284 21.01 -10.33 -8.20
N ALA A 285 21.45 -11.47 -7.68
CA ALA A 285 22.41 -12.32 -8.39
C ALA A 285 21.80 -12.97 -9.65
N GLU A 286 20.48 -12.97 -9.79
CA GLU A 286 19.72 -13.56 -10.90
C GLU A 286 20.19 -14.99 -11.25
N ALA A 287 20.62 -15.72 -10.21
CA ALA A 287 21.15 -17.06 -10.33
C ALA A 287 20.10 -17.99 -10.96
N GLY A 288 20.47 -18.64 -12.07
CA GLY A 288 19.60 -19.54 -12.82
C GLY A 288 18.87 -18.90 -14.01
N ALA A 289 18.89 -17.58 -14.17
CA ALA A 289 18.35 -16.94 -15.37
C ALA A 289 19.31 -17.13 -16.56
N ARG A 290 18.86 -17.83 -17.61
CA ARG A 290 19.54 -17.93 -18.91
C ARG A 290 18.54 -17.66 -20.02
N GLY A 291 18.94 -16.93 -21.06
CA GLY A 291 18.15 -16.79 -22.29
C GLY A 291 17.66 -15.37 -22.58
N ALA A 292 16.47 -15.26 -23.19
CA ALA A 292 15.97 -14.00 -23.75
C ALA A 292 15.74 -12.89 -22.71
N ASP A 293 15.44 -13.25 -21.46
CA ASP A 293 15.12 -12.30 -20.39
C ASP A 293 16.31 -11.50 -19.87
N THR A 294 17.54 -11.99 -20.09
CA THR A 294 18.78 -11.31 -19.65
C THR A 294 19.32 -10.33 -20.71
N ARG A 295 18.64 -10.18 -21.86
CA ARG A 295 19.01 -9.20 -22.88
C ARG A 295 18.43 -7.83 -22.51
N GLY A 296 19.31 -6.83 -22.41
CA GLY A 296 18.93 -5.43 -22.19
C GLY A 296 18.55 -5.12 -20.74
N LEU A 297 17.44 -4.42 -20.53
CA LEU A 297 17.11 -3.80 -19.24
C LEU A 297 16.08 -4.57 -18.37
N TYR A 298 15.53 -5.69 -18.85
CA TYR A 298 14.43 -6.36 -18.14
C TYR A 298 14.87 -7.10 -16.86
N ARG A 299 16.00 -7.82 -16.94
CA ARG A 299 16.59 -8.59 -15.84
C ARG A 299 18.09 -8.31 -15.75
N ILE A 300 18.46 -7.48 -14.78
CA ILE A 300 19.82 -7.00 -14.54
C ILE A 300 20.21 -7.12 -13.06
N HIS A 301 21.50 -7.12 -12.77
CA HIS A 301 22.00 -7.43 -11.42
C HIS A 301 21.88 -6.27 -10.44
N GLN A 302 21.96 -5.02 -10.92
CA GLN A 302 21.75 -3.80 -10.16
C GLN A 302 20.72 -2.95 -10.88
N PHE A 303 19.71 -2.48 -10.14
CA PHE A 303 18.73 -1.54 -10.69
C PHE A 303 18.20 -0.58 -9.66
N THR A 304 17.94 0.65 -10.10
CA THR A 304 17.28 1.68 -9.29
C THR A 304 15.81 1.34 -9.10
N LYS A 305 15.34 1.42 -7.85
CA LYS A 305 13.96 1.12 -7.50
C LYS A 305 13.44 2.09 -6.43
N ALA A 306 12.26 2.65 -6.67
CA ALA A 306 11.51 3.39 -5.67
C ALA A 306 10.51 2.44 -5.00
N GLU A 307 10.62 2.28 -3.68
CA GLU A 307 9.80 1.36 -2.88
C GLU A 307 8.93 2.14 -1.90
N MET A 308 7.64 1.82 -1.84
CA MET A 308 6.72 2.23 -0.80
C MET A 308 6.63 1.13 0.26
N PHE A 309 6.62 1.53 1.53
CA PHE A 309 6.48 0.63 2.67
C PHE A 309 5.45 1.22 3.65
N ALA A 310 4.55 0.37 4.16
CA ALA A 310 3.56 0.78 5.12
C ALA A 310 3.53 -0.14 6.34
N VAL A 311 3.28 0.45 7.50
CA VAL A 311 2.98 -0.27 8.74
C VAL A 311 1.59 0.14 9.19
N THR A 312 0.74 -0.85 9.44
CA THR A 312 -0.69 -0.66 9.76
C THR A 312 -1.10 -1.54 10.94
N ASP A 313 -2.26 -1.22 11.53
CA ASP A 313 -2.95 -2.18 12.38
C ASP A 313 -3.56 -3.31 11.50
N ALA A 314 -4.02 -4.39 12.13
CA ALA A 314 -4.48 -5.56 11.39
C ALA A 314 -5.70 -5.26 10.51
N ASP A 315 -6.65 -4.45 11.01
CA ASP A 315 -7.94 -4.19 10.37
C ASP A 315 -7.80 -3.27 9.16
N SER A 316 -6.77 -2.42 9.15
CA SER A 316 -6.50 -1.47 8.06
C SER A 316 -5.64 -2.05 6.91
N SER A 317 -5.03 -3.22 7.09
CA SER A 317 -4.00 -3.72 6.18
C SER A 317 -4.50 -4.01 4.76
N ASP A 318 -5.67 -4.64 4.59
CA ASP A 318 -6.21 -4.91 3.25
C ASP A 318 -6.59 -3.62 2.50
N ALA A 319 -7.10 -2.62 3.21
CA ALA A 319 -7.39 -1.31 2.63
C ALA A 319 -6.09 -0.59 2.18
N MET A 320 -5.00 -0.78 2.92
CA MET A 320 -3.68 -0.25 2.55
C MET A 320 -3.13 -0.93 1.29
N LEU A 321 -3.34 -2.24 1.11
CA LEU A 321 -2.93 -2.92 -0.13
C LEU A 321 -3.61 -2.32 -1.36
N GLU A 322 -4.91 -2.05 -1.28
CA GLU A 322 -5.66 -1.40 -2.36
C GLU A 322 -5.22 0.06 -2.58
N GLU A 323 -4.81 0.78 -1.52
CA GLU A 323 -4.20 2.12 -1.63
C GLU A 323 -2.88 2.04 -2.42
N LEU A 324 -1.96 1.17 -2.01
CA LEU A 324 -0.67 0.95 -2.67
C LEU A 324 -0.84 0.59 -4.15
N ARG A 325 -1.72 -0.37 -4.45
CA ARG A 325 -2.07 -0.75 -5.83
C ARG A 325 -2.56 0.46 -6.64
N SER A 326 -3.44 1.28 -6.05
CA SER A 326 -3.96 2.45 -6.76
C SER A 326 -2.89 3.49 -7.11
N ILE A 327 -1.87 3.65 -6.24
CA ILE A 327 -0.72 4.53 -6.49
C ILE A 327 0.14 3.96 -7.63
N GLN A 328 0.37 2.64 -7.65
CA GLN A 328 1.12 1.99 -8.73
C GLN A 328 0.40 2.15 -10.08
N GLU A 329 -0.92 1.96 -10.11
CA GLU A 329 -1.75 2.20 -11.30
C GLU A 329 -1.72 3.66 -11.76
N GLU A 330 -1.69 4.62 -10.83
CA GLU A 330 -1.52 6.05 -11.13
C GLU A 330 -0.18 6.34 -11.81
N ILE A 331 0.92 5.79 -11.26
CA ILE A 331 2.26 5.94 -11.83
C ILE A 331 2.29 5.41 -13.27
N VAL A 332 1.91 4.15 -13.48
CA VAL A 332 1.97 3.50 -14.80
C VAL A 332 1.00 4.15 -15.80
N SER A 333 -0.20 4.54 -15.37
CA SER A 333 -1.17 5.28 -16.20
C SER A 333 -0.66 6.65 -16.65
N GLY A 334 0.08 7.36 -15.79
CA GLY A 334 0.66 8.66 -16.13
C GLY A 334 1.82 8.56 -17.12
N LEU A 335 2.46 7.38 -17.21
CA LEU A 335 3.46 7.06 -18.24
C LEU A 335 2.84 6.60 -19.57
N GLU A 336 1.51 6.58 -19.65
CA GLU A 336 0.76 6.27 -20.87
C GLU A 336 1.05 4.86 -21.42
N LEU A 337 1.41 3.93 -20.54
CA LEU A 337 1.69 2.54 -20.89
C LEU A 337 0.40 1.71 -20.95
N TYR A 338 0.38 0.72 -21.85
CA TYR A 338 -0.62 -0.35 -21.84
C TYR A 338 -0.24 -1.36 -20.76
N TYR A 339 -1.10 -1.54 -19.75
CA TYR A 339 -0.79 -2.43 -18.63
C TYR A 339 -2.00 -3.29 -18.20
N ARG A 340 -1.70 -4.36 -17.46
CA ARG A 340 -2.66 -5.19 -16.75
C ARG A 340 -2.28 -5.33 -15.27
N VAL A 341 -3.27 -5.62 -14.43
CA VAL A 341 -3.08 -5.90 -13.00
C VAL A 341 -3.46 -7.34 -12.74
N LEU A 342 -2.55 -8.09 -12.12
CA LEU A 342 -2.67 -9.49 -11.76
C LEU A 342 -2.88 -9.63 -10.24
N ASP A 343 -3.85 -10.43 -9.82
CA ASP A 343 -3.96 -10.99 -8.47
C ASP A 343 -3.27 -12.36 -8.47
N MET A 344 -2.13 -12.44 -7.78
CA MET A 344 -1.18 -13.53 -7.97
C MET A 344 -1.66 -14.84 -7.35
N SER A 345 -1.36 -15.95 -8.00
CA SER A 345 -1.64 -17.30 -7.49
C SER A 345 -0.71 -17.68 -6.33
N SER A 346 -1.05 -18.77 -5.64
CA SER A 346 -0.32 -19.25 -4.46
C SER A 346 1.18 -19.51 -4.67
N VAL A 347 1.60 -19.93 -5.88
CA VAL A 347 3.02 -20.22 -6.15
C VAL A 347 3.84 -18.95 -6.35
N GLU A 348 3.20 -17.88 -6.82
CA GLU A 348 3.83 -16.60 -7.19
C GLU A 348 3.82 -15.53 -6.09
N LEU A 349 3.29 -15.85 -4.90
CA LEU A 349 3.24 -14.90 -3.76
C LEU A 349 4.63 -14.57 -3.19
N GLY A 350 5.54 -15.53 -3.18
CA GLY A 350 6.75 -15.45 -2.37
C GLY A 350 6.49 -15.76 -0.88
N ALA A 351 7.56 -15.81 -0.07
CA ALA A 351 7.48 -16.34 1.29
C ALA A 351 6.76 -15.44 2.29
N SER A 352 6.86 -14.12 2.14
CA SER A 352 6.32 -13.14 3.09
C SER A 352 4.89 -12.70 2.77
N ALA A 353 4.45 -12.82 1.52
CA ALA A 353 3.18 -12.24 1.08
C ALA A 353 1.98 -13.10 1.51
N TYR A 354 1.01 -12.44 2.10
CA TYR A 354 -0.34 -12.95 2.37
C TYR A 354 -1.24 -12.82 1.14
N ARG A 355 -1.09 -11.72 0.40
CA ARG A 355 -1.68 -11.46 -0.92
C ARG A 355 -0.77 -10.51 -1.69
N LYS A 356 -0.71 -10.68 -3.00
CA LYS A 356 0.18 -9.92 -3.89
C LYS A 356 -0.54 -9.51 -5.18
N TYR A 357 -0.33 -8.27 -5.60
CA TYR A 357 -0.73 -7.78 -6.92
C TYR A 357 0.50 -7.41 -7.74
N ASP A 358 0.55 -7.86 -9.00
CA ASP A 358 1.56 -7.43 -9.96
C ASP A 358 0.94 -6.55 -11.05
N ILE A 359 1.66 -5.51 -11.47
CA ILE A 359 1.31 -4.70 -12.64
C ILE A 359 2.32 -4.99 -13.72
N GLU A 360 1.81 -5.47 -14.85
CA GLU A 360 2.62 -5.77 -16.02
C GLU A 360 2.33 -4.78 -17.14
N ALA A 361 3.39 -4.18 -17.69
CA ALA A 361 3.30 -3.36 -18.88
C ALA A 361 3.55 -4.23 -20.12
N TRP A 362 2.81 -3.97 -21.19
CA TRP A 362 3.09 -4.54 -22.50
C TRP A 362 4.38 -3.94 -23.07
N MET A 363 5.30 -4.79 -23.53
CA MET A 363 6.59 -4.41 -24.10
C MET A 363 6.63 -4.82 -25.59
N PRO A 364 6.32 -3.91 -26.53
CA PRO A 364 6.16 -4.24 -27.96
C PRO A 364 7.38 -4.90 -28.61
N GLY A 365 8.59 -4.43 -28.31
CA GLY A 365 9.86 -4.95 -28.83
C GLY A 365 10.15 -6.36 -28.32
N ARG A 366 9.94 -6.57 -27.03
CA ARG A 366 10.04 -7.88 -26.39
C ARG A 366 8.95 -8.85 -26.84
N GLY A 367 7.75 -8.34 -27.14
CA GLY A 367 6.60 -9.13 -27.55
C GLY A 367 5.91 -9.86 -26.39
N GLY A 368 5.97 -9.31 -25.19
CA GLY A 368 5.39 -9.91 -23.99
C GLY A 368 5.05 -8.89 -22.93
N TRP A 369 4.28 -9.35 -21.94
CA TRP A 369 4.02 -8.61 -20.72
C TRP A 369 5.26 -8.67 -19.81
N GLY A 370 5.54 -7.59 -19.09
CA GLY A 370 6.62 -7.55 -18.11
C GLY A 370 6.22 -6.79 -16.86
N GLU A 371 6.43 -7.41 -15.70
CA GLU A 371 6.17 -6.83 -14.39
C GLU A 371 6.98 -5.54 -14.21
N VAL A 372 6.30 -4.41 -14.01
CA VAL A 372 6.95 -3.11 -13.72
C VAL A 372 6.77 -2.72 -12.25
N SER A 373 5.90 -3.42 -11.53
CA SER A 373 5.52 -3.09 -10.17
C SER A 373 4.84 -4.29 -9.48
N SER A 374 5.08 -4.46 -8.18
CA SER A 374 4.51 -5.50 -7.32
C SER A 374 4.11 -4.89 -5.98
N ALA A 375 2.94 -5.21 -5.43
CA ALA A 375 2.50 -4.83 -4.08
C ALA A 375 2.06 -6.05 -3.26
N SER A 376 2.53 -6.13 -2.01
CA SER A 376 2.22 -7.24 -1.11
C SER A 376 1.70 -6.76 0.23
N ASN A 377 0.66 -7.43 0.75
CA ASN A 377 0.34 -7.42 2.17
C ASN A 377 1.12 -8.57 2.82
N CYS A 378 1.96 -8.30 3.81
CA CYS A 378 2.76 -9.31 4.51
C CYS A 378 2.21 -9.66 5.89
N THR A 379 1.04 -9.11 6.27
CA THR A 379 0.43 -9.27 7.59
C THR A 379 1.48 -9.14 8.70
N ASP A 380 1.46 -10.00 9.70
CA ASP A 380 2.42 -10.02 10.80
C ASP A 380 3.71 -10.82 10.52
N TYR A 381 3.96 -11.27 9.27
CA TYR A 381 5.10 -12.14 8.96
C TYR A 381 6.45 -11.47 9.28
N GLN A 382 6.64 -10.25 8.78
CA GLN A 382 7.87 -9.49 8.96
C GLN A 382 7.92 -8.85 10.36
N SER A 383 6.78 -8.33 10.83
CA SER A 383 6.70 -7.69 12.14
C SER A 383 7.00 -8.66 13.30
N HIS A 384 6.61 -9.93 13.18
CA HIS A 384 6.95 -10.95 14.17
C HIS A 384 8.47 -11.24 14.21
N ARG A 385 9.16 -11.13 13.08
CA ARG A 385 10.60 -11.33 12.93
C ARG A 385 11.42 -10.09 13.34
N LEU A 386 10.86 -8.90 13.13
CA LEU A 386 11.47 -7.60 13.43
C LEU A 386 10.99 -7.01 14.76
N SER A 387 10.08 -7.68 15.47
CA SER A 387 9.45 -7.20 16.71
C SER A 387 8.74 -5.85 16.58
N ILE A 388 7.99 -5.65 15.49
CA ILE A 388 7.20 -4.44 15.23
C ILE A 388 5.80 -4.63 15.82
N LYS A 389 5.44 -3.82 16.82
CA LYS A 389 4.20 -4.01 17.59
C LYS A 389 3.35 -2.76 17.59
N TYR A 390 2.09 -2.91 17.97
CA TYR A 390 1.23 -1.78 18.30
C TYR A 390 0.35 -2.07 19.51
N ARG A 391 -0.11 -0.99 20.14
CA ARG A 391 -1.08 -1.00 21.23
C ARG A 391 -2.43 -0.51 20.68
N PRO A 392 -3.47 -1.37 20.63
CA PRO A 392 -4.79 -0.98 20.14
C PRO A 392 -5.51 0.05 21.02
N GLY A 393 -5.28 -0.02 22.34
CA GLY A 393 -5.90 0.84 23.35
C GLY A 393 -5.09 0.83 24.65
N GLU A 394 -5.32 1.82 25.51
CA GLU A 394 -4.65 1.89 26.80
C GLU A 394 -4.97 0.64 27.66
N GLY A 395 -3.95 0.01 28.24
CA GLY A 395 -4.10 -1.24 29.00
C GLY A 395 -4.30 -2.51 28.14
N GLU A 396 -4.49 -2.40 26.83
CA GLU A 396 -4.61 -3.57 25.96
C GLU A 396 -3.27 -4.26 25.66
N LYS A 397 -3.33 -5.57 25.44
CA LYS A 397 -2.18 -6.39 25.06
C LYS A 397 -1.62 -5.93 23.71
N LEU A 398 -0.29 -5.82 23.64
CA LEU A 398 0.43 -5.54 22.40
C LEU A 398 0.13 -6.60 21.34
N ARG A 399 -0.08 -6.14 20.10
CA ARG A 399 -0.28 -6.97 18.91
C ARG A 399 0.86 -6.70 17.93
N TYR A 400 1.14 -7.64 17.04
CA TYR A 400 2.08 -7.40 15.94
C TYR A 400 1.40 -6.57 14.85
N ALA A 401 2.12 -5.57 14.35
CA ALA A 401 1.63 -4.74 13.25
C ALA A 401 1.60 -5.51 11.93
N HIS A 402 0.80 -5.04 10.97
CA HIS A 402 0.86 -5.54 9.61
C HIS A 402 1.82 -4.68 8.78
N THR A 403 2.69 -5.32 8.00
CA THR A 403 3.59 -4.64 7.06
C THR A 403 3.14 -4.86 5.62
N LEU A 404 3.33 -3.84 4.79
CA LEU A 404 3.04 -3.88 3.37
C LEU A 404 4.19 -3.22 2.61
N ASN A 405 4.45 -3.71 1.40
CA ASN A 405 5.43 -3.16 0.48
C ASN A 405 4.81 -3.01 -0.91
N ALA A 406 5.30 -2.04 -1.67
CA ALA A 406 4.91 -1.85 -3.05
C ALA A 406 6.00 -1.15 -3.84
N THR A 407 6.31 -1.68 -5.02
CA THR A 407 7.21 -1.03 -5.96
C THR A 407 6.52 0.18 -6.57
N ALA A 408 6.90 1.39 -6.19
CA ALA A 408 6.40 2.58 -6.88
C ALA A 408 6.90 2.60 -8.33
N ALA A 409 8.18 2.26 -8.53
CA ALA A 409 8.77 2.17 -9.86
C ALA A 409 10.01 1.27 -9.88
N ALA A 410 10.00 0.23 -10.73
CA ALA A 410 11.21 -0.47 -11.15
C ALA A 410 11.81 0.24 -12.38
N ILE A 411 12.79 1.12 -12.15
CA ILE A 411 13.15 2.15 -13.12
C ILE A 411 13.64 1.57 -14.46
N PRO A 412 14.54 0.56 -14.52
CA PRO A 412 14.99 0.04 -15.81
C PRO A 412 13.89 -0.62 -16.64
N ARG A 413 12.91 -1.27 -15.99
CA ARG A 413 11.77 -1.86 -16.70
C ARG A 413 10.81 -0.80 -17.23
N LEU A 414 10.67 0.34 -16.54
CA LEU A 414 9.91 1.48 -17.04
C LEU A 414 10.63 2.22 -18.17
N ILE A 415 11.96 2.35 -18.10
CA ILE A 415 12.77 2.87 -19.21
C ILE A 415 12.55 2.01 -20.44
N LEU A 416 12.70 0.69 -20.30
CA LEU A 416 12.42 -0.27 -21.36
C LEU A 416 11.02 -0.05 -21.94
N ALA A 417 9.98 -0.09 -21.10
CA ALA A 417 8.59 0.05 -21.58
C ALA A 417 8.34 1.40 -22.30
N ILE A 418 8.95 2.50 -21.85
CA ILE A 418 8.84 3.81 -22.49
C ILE A 418 9.54 3.84 -23.84
N LEU A 419 10.76 3.30 -23.92
CA LEU A 419 11.51 3.24 -25.18
C LEU A 419 10.74 2.43 -26.24
N GLU A 420 10.19 1.27 -25.86
CA GLU A 420 9.45 0.42 -26.80
C GLU A 420 8.07 0.98 -27.16
N THR A 421 7.41 1.69 -26.25
CA THR A 421 6.03 2.18 -26.47
C THR A 421 6.00 3.52 -27.21
N HIS A 422 6.85 4.47 -26.81
CA HIS A 422 6.81 5.84 -27.32
C HIS A 422 7.83 6.08 -28.43
N GLY A 423 8.92 5.30 -28.45
CA GLY A 423 9.94 5.36 -29.49
C GLY A 423 10.61 6.73 -29.60
N LEU A 424 11.05 7.05 -30.82
CA LEU A 424 11.76 8.29 -31.13
C LEU A 424 11.00 9.10 -32.18
N LYS A 425 11.18 10.42 -32.13
CA LYS A 425 10.83 11.33 -33.23
C LYS A 425 12.06 12.16 -33.59
N ASP A 426 12.48 12.07 -34.85
CA ASP A 426 13.69 12.71 -35.35
C ASP A 426 14.95 12.37 -34.54
N GLY A 427 15.03 11.16 -33.96
CA GLY A 427 16.14 10.71 -33.10
C GLY A 427 16.13 11.26 -31.67
N LYS A 428 15.05 11.93 -31.26
CA LYS A 428 14.80 12.41 -29.88
C LYS A 428 13.81 11.48 -29.16
N LEU A 429 13.95 11.33 -27.85
CA LEU A 429 12.99 10.57 -27.04
C LEU A 429 11.60 11.20 -27.13
N VAL A 430 10.58 10.36 -27.30
CA VAL A 430 9.19 10.73 -27.06
C VAL A 430 8.84 10.35 -25.63
N LEU A 431 8.50 11.34 -24.80
CA LEU A 431 8.25 11.15 -23.37
C LEU A 431 6.80 11.51 -22.98
N PRO A 432 6.19 10.76 -22.04
CA PRO A 432 4.89 11.10 -21.48
C PRO A 432 4.88 12.50 -20.85
N ALA A 433 3.79 13.26 -21.07
CA ALA A 433 3.66 14.61 -20.52
C ALA A 433 3.79 14.69 -18.99
N ALA A 434 3.51 13.60 -18.27
CA ALA A 434 3.67 13.53 -16.82
C ALA A 434 5.12 13.71 -16.35
N LEU A 435 6.11 13.41 -17.19
CA LEU A 435 7.54 13.54 -16.87
C LEU A 435 8.07 14.97 -17.03
N ARG A 436 7.31 15.89 -17.64
CA ARG A 436 7.72 17.28 -17.89
C ARG A 436 8.31 18.00 -16.65
N PRO A 437 7.71 17.93 -15.46
CA PRO A 437 8.23 18.64 -14.28
C PRO A 437 9.56 18.08 -13.76
N TYR A 438 9.95 16.87 -14.19
CA TYR A 438 11.08 16.12 -13.65
C TYR A 438 12.23 15.98 -14.66
N TRP A 439 12.04 16.43 -15.89
CA TRP A 439 13.03 16.32 -16.95
C TRP A 439 14.08 17.42 -16.83
N LEU A 440 15.33 16.99 -16.65
CA LEU A 440 16.49 17.89 -16.54
C LEU A 440 17.19 18.13 -17.89
N GLY A 441 16.82 17.37 -18.92
CA GLY A 441 17.43 17.44 -20.24
C GLY A 441 16.83 18.50 -21.16
N GLY A 442 17.47 18.66 -22.32
CA GLY A 442 16.92 19.45 -23.43
C GLY A 442 16.03 18.60 -24.34
N ASP A 443 16.12 18.91 -25.64
CA ASP A 443 15.52 18.26 -26.80
C ASP A 443 14.85 16.87 -26.60
N VAL A 444 13.58 16.90 -26.21
CA VAL A 444 12.67 15.75 -26.24
C VAL A 444 11.36 16.13 -26.92
N VAL A 445 10.61 15.13 -27.37
CA VAL A 445 9.24 15.32 -27.86
C VAL A 445 8.29 14.87 -26.77
N TRP A 446 7.33 15.71 -26.43
CA TRP A 446 6.32 15.36 -25.44
C TRP A 446 5.08 14.80 -26.11
N THR A 447 4.48 13.79 -25.50
CA THR A 447 3.10 13.42 -25.84
C THR A 447 2.16 14.58 -25.50
N ASP A 448 0.99 14.62 -26.14
CA ASP A 448 -0.06 15.62 -25.88
C ASP A 448 -0.66 15.49 -24.46
N GLY A 449 -0.23 14.47 -23.72
CA GLY A 449 -0.74 14.09 -22.42
C GLY A 449 -2.07 13.36 -22.56
N ALA A 450 -2.31 12.40 -21.68
CA ALA A 450 -3.68 12.03 -21.37
C ALA A 450 -4.45 13.31 -21.04
N LYS A 451 -5.54 13.62 -21.78
CA LYS A 451 -6.49 14.67 -21.38
C LYS A 451 -6.84 14.39 -19.93
N LYS A 452 -6.23 15.13 -19.02
CA LYS A 452 -6.44 15.01 -17.59
C LYS A 452 -7.93 15.23 -17.40
N THR A 453 -8.68 14.18 -17.11
CA THR A 453 -10.00 14.27 -16.47
C THR A 453 -9.81 14.71 -15.01
N ASN A 454 -8.87 15.61 -14.77
CA ASN A 454 -8.62 16.27 -13.51
C ASN A 454 -9.52 17.51 -13.39
N THR A 455 -10.70 17.45 -14.00
CA THR A 455 -11.79 18.33 -13.64
C THR A 455 -12.24 17.94 -12.24
N ALA A 456 -12.70 18.90 -11.43
CA ALA A 456 -13.32 18.62 -10.14
C ALA A 456 -14.38 17.51 -10.24
N LEU A 457 -15.01 17.38 -11.41
CA LEU A 457 -15.95 16.34 -11.80
C LEU A 457 -15.34 14.91 -11.83
N GLY A 458 -14.09 14.73 -12.27
CA GLY A 458 -13.42 13.42 -12.30
C GLY A 458 -13.12 12.89 -10.89
N ARG A 459 -12.59 13.75 -10.01
CA ARG A 459 -12.38 13.44 -8.59
C ARG A 459 -13.70 13.15 -7.88
N ALA A 460 -14.73 13.97 -8.13
CA ALA A 460 -16.06 13.76 -7.59
C ALA A 460 -16.67 12.43 -8.07
N ARG A 461 -16.48 12.06 -9.34
CA ARG A 461 -16.96 10.80 -9.92
C ARG A 461 -16.28 9.59 -9.28
N GLU A 462 -14.98 9.68 -8.99
CA GLU A 462 -14.26 8.58 -8.34
C GLU A 462 -14.62 8.43 -6.87
N GLN A 463 -14.75 9.54 -6.13
CA GLN A 463 -15.27 9.53 -4.76
C GLN A 463 -16.70 8.97 -4.69
N LEU A 464 -17.57 9.33 -5.65
CA LEU A 464 -18.93 8.81 -5.76
C LEU A 464 -18.92 7.29 -6.02
N ARG A 465 -18.01 6.79 -6.87
CA ARG A 465 -17.84 5.35 -7.12
C ARG A 465 -17.35 4.60 -5.88
N LYS A 466 -16.41 5.18 -5.12
CA LYS A 466 -15.95 4.61 -3.84
C LYS A 466 -17.10 4.56 -2.81
N LEU A 467 -17.90 5.61 -2.73
CA LEU A 467 -19.08 5.65 -1.84
C LEU A 467 -20.16 4.65 -2.26
N ALA A 468 -20.43 4.51 -3.56
CA ALA A 468 -21.34 3.52 -4.12
C ALA A 468 -20.93 2.09 -3.75
N ARG A 469 -19.63 1.75 -3.89
CA ARG A 469 -19.07 0.45 -3.51
C ARG A 469 -19.23 0.17 -2.00
N ARG A 470 -18.97 1.16 -1.14
CA ARG A 470 -19.11 1.01 0.32
C ARG A 470 -20.55 0.85 0.79
N THR A 471 -21.50 1.49 0.11
CA THR A 471 -22.89 1.60 0.59
C THR A 471 -23.85 0.65 -0.13
N GLY A 472 -23.41 0.01 -1.21
CA GLY A 472 -24.23 -0.88 -2.05
C GLY A 472 -25.30 -0.14 -2.87
N ALA A 473 -25.28 1.19 -2.89
CA ALA A 473 -26.19 2.03 -3.67
C ALA A 473 -25.56 2.37 -5.03
N ASP A 474 -26.37 2.45 -6.09
CA ASP A 474 -25.86 2.84 -7.40
C ASP A 474 -25.48 4.34 -7.44
N PRO A 475 -24.44 4.73 -8.20
CA PRO A 475 -23.97 6.11 -8.25
C PRO A 475 -25.04 7.12 -8.68
N GLY A 476 -25.96 6.72 -9.58
CA GLY A 476 -27.05 7.58 -10.05
C GLY A 476 -28.04 7.88 -8.94
N SER A 477 -28.46 6.86 -8.17
CA SER A 477 -29.34 7.02 -7.02
C SER A 477 -28.71 7.86 -5.92
N LEU A 478 -27.39 7.77 -5.69
CA LEU A 478 -26.70 8.60 -4.70
C LEU A 478 -26.74 10.09 -5.06
N VAL A 479 -26.47 10.43 -6.32
CA VAL A 479 -26.55 11.83 -6.80
C VAL A 479 -27.98 12.33 -6.74
N ALA A 480 -28.95 11.55 -7.23
CA ALA A 480 -30.36 11.92 -7.19
C ALA A 480 -30.85 12.12 -5.75
N SER A 481 -30.45 11.23 -4.83
CA SER A 481 -30.79 11.33 -3.40
C SER A 481 -30.21 12.58 -2.76
N PHE A 482 -28.95 12.91 -3.05
CA PHE A 482 -28.33 14.13 -2.56
C PHE A 482 -29.07 15.37 -3.08
N LEU A 483 -29.37 15.46 -4.37
CA LEU A 483 -30.07 16.61 -4.96
C LEU A 483 -31.47 16.79 -4.35
N ILE A 484 -32.24 15.70 -4.23
CA ILE A 484 -33.59 15.73 -3.63
C ILE A 484 -33.51 16.16 -2.17
N LEU A 485 -32.61 15.58 -1.38
CA LEU A 485 -32.43 15.94 0.03
C LEU A 485 -31.90 17.38 0.18
N HIS A 486 -31.06 17.85 -0.74
CA HIS A 486 -30.52 19.20 -0.72
C HIS A 486 -31.62 20.24 -0.93
N GLU A 487 -32.53 19.99 -1.87
CA GLU A 487 -33.69 20.84 -2.12
C GLU A 487 -34.73 20.75 -1.00
N LEU A 488 -35.07 19.55 -0.53
CA LEU A 488 -36.03 19.36 0.58
C LEU A 488 -35.57 20.05 1.86
N THR A 489 -34.29 19.93 2.21
CA THR A 489 -33.70 20.63 3.36
C THR A 489 -33.61 22.15 3.16
N ALA A 490 -33.81 22.66 1.93
CA ALA A 490 -33.95 24.10 1.66
C ALA A 490 -35.41 24.54 1.81
N ILE A 491 -36.31 23.88 1.09
CA ILE A 491 -37.68 24.35 0.87
C ILE A 491 -38.52 24.17 2.13
N VAL A 492 -38.41 23.02 2.80
CA VAL A 492 -39.24 22.73 3.97
C VAL A 492 -38.96 23.72 5.11
N PRO A 493 -37.69 23.95 5.53
CA PRO A 493 -37.40 24.96 6.53
C PRO A 493 -37.77 26.38 6.09
N LEU A 494 -37.54 26.74 4.82
CA LEU A 494 -37.90 28.05 4.29
C LEU A 494 -39.40 28.35 4.45
N VAL A 495 -40.26 27.41 4.05
CA VAL A 495 -41.71 27.57 4.13
C VAL A 495 -42.19 27.60 5.58
N ILE A 496 -41.67 26.72 6.44
CA ILE A 496 -42.02 26.69 7.86
C ILE A 496 -41.61 27.99 8.54
N LEU A 497 -40.38 28.46 8.31
CA LEU A 497 -39.87 29.70 8.88
C LEU A 497 -40.65 30.91 8.37
N ALA A 498 -40.95 30.99 7.07
CA ALA A 498 -41.74 32.08 6.51
C ALA A 498 -43.16 32.13 7.11
N ALA A 499 -43.82 30.97 7.26
CA ALA A 499 -45.14 30.90 7.90
C ALA A 499 -45.07 31.27 9.39
N SER A 500 -44.00 30.87 10.08
CA SER A 500 -43.79 31.17 11.51
C SER A 500 -43.51 32.67 11.72
N PHE A 501 -42.73 33.30 10.85
CA PHE A 501 -42.46 34.73 10.90
C PHE A 501 -43.70 35.56 10.55
N ALA A 502 -44.47 35.15 9.55
CA ALA A 502 -45.74 35.79 9.20
C ALA A 502 -46.79 35.70 10.31
N THR A 503 -46.84 34.58 11.06
CA THR A 503 -47.77 34.43 12.19
C THR A 503 -47.34 35.19 13.44
N LEU A 504 -46.04 35.35 13.66
CA LEU A 504 -45.48 36.00 14.85
C LEU A 504 -45.09 37.48 14.62
N GLY A 505 -45.09 37.96 13.39
CA GLY A 505 -44.64 39.31 13.03
C GLY A 505 -43.15 39.56 13.26
N LEU A 506 -42.32 38.52 13.14
CA LEU A 506 -40.90 38.56 13.54
C LEU A 506 -39.92 38.84 12.39
N GLY A 507 -40.36 38.87 11.13
CA GLY A 507 -39.47 38.95 9.97
C GLY A 507 -38.48 40.12 10.05
N ALA A 508 -38.97 41.34 10.28
CA ALA A 508 -38.11 42.53 10.35
C ALA A 508 -37.09 42.46 11.50
N THR A 509 -37.50 41.97 12.68
CA THR A 509 -36.64 41.81 13.85
C THR A 509 -35.54 40.78 13.62
N VAL A 510 -35.85 39.69 12.92
CA VAL A 510 -34.89 38.63 12.59
C VAL A 510 -33.86 39.14 11.59
N ILE A 511 -34.27 39.91 10.58
CA ILE A 511 -33.35 40.53 9.61
C ILE A 511 -32.33 41.41 10.35
N ASP A 512 -32.81 42.31 11.20
CA ASP A 512 -31.97 43.24 11.94
C ASP A 512 -31.04 42.54 12.94
N TYR A 513 -31.50 41.48 13.59
CA TYR A 513 -30.65 40.64 14.46
C TYR A 513 -29.54 39.93 13.68
N VAL A 514 -29.86 39.33 12.53
CA VAL A 514 -28.88 38.63 11.67
C VAL A 514 -27.85 39.61 11.11
N GLU A 515 -28.27 40.81 10.73
CA GLU A 515 -27.35 41.87 10.28
C GLU A 515 -26.40 42.32 11.39
N ARG A 516 -26.91 42.55 12.61
CA ARG A 516 -26.07 42.88 13.77
C ARG A 516 -25.05 41.78 14.07
N VAL A 517 -25.48 40.54 14.16
CA VAL A 517 -24.59 39.38 14.40
C VAL A 517 -23.54 39.24 13.31
N ALA A 518 -23.92 39.42 12.04
CA ALA A 518 -23.00 39.31 10.92
C ALA A 518 -21.94 40.43 10.92
N ASN A 519 -22.32 41.65 11.29
CA ASN A 519 -21.42 42.79 11.34
C ASN A 519 -20.50 42.75 12.58
N ASP A 520 -21.01 42.31 13.73
CA ASP A 520 -20.29 42.40 15.01
C ASP A 520 -19.39 41.18 15.30
N ILE A 521 -19.77 39.97 14.85
CA ILE A 521 -19.10 38.73 15.27
C ILE A 521 -18.20 38.14 14.17
N ALA A 522 -18.63 38.16 12.91
CA ALA A 522 -17.90 37.49 11.83
C ALA A 522 -18.08 38.17 10.45
N PRO A 523 -17.68 39.45 10.31
CA PRO A 523 -17.93 40.25 9.10
C PRO A 523 -17.29 39.64 7.84
N GLU A 524 -16.08 39.08 7.96
CA GLU A 524 -15.38 38.43 6.84
C GLU A 524 -16.03 37.09 6.40
N MET A 525 -16.69 36.38 7.31
CA MET A 525 -17.31 35.07 7.01
C MET A 525 -18.78 35.18 6.59
N LEU A 526 -19.54 36.09 7.19
CA LEU A 526 -21.00 36.14 7.06
C LEU A 526 -21.49 37.34 6.23
N GLY A 527 -20.75 38.44 6.17
CA GLY A 527 -21.20 39.69 5.54
C GLY A 527 -21.63 39.52 4.08
N GLY A 528 -20.81 38.86 3.26
CA GLY A 528 -21.14 38.62 1.85
C GLY A 528 -22.35 37.69 1.64
N ARG A 529 -22.57 36.72 2.55
CA ARG A 529 -23.70 35.78 2.47
C ARG A 529 -25.01 36.45 2.87
N VAL A 530 -24.97 37.29 3.89
CA VAL A 530 -26.13 38.06 4.38
C VAL A 530 -26.57 39.09 3.34
N ALA A 531 -25.62 39.84 2.75
CA ALA A 531 -25.93 40.79 1.68
C ALA A 531 -26.58 40.13 0.46
N HIS A 532 -26.04 38.99 0.00
CA HIS A 532 -26.62 38.24 -1.12
C HIS A 532 -28.02 37.69 -0.77
N ALA A 533 -28.19 37.16 0.44
CA ALA A 533 -29.46 36.58 0.85
C ALA A 533 -30.57 37.64 1.01
N LYS A 534 -30.24 38.85 1.44
CA LYS A 534 -31.15 40.00 1.49
C LYS A 534 -31.68 40.38 0.10
N VAL A 535 -30.78 40.55 -0.87
CA VAL A 535 -31.15 40.92 -2.27
C VAL A 535 -32.06 39.87 -2.91
N VAL A 536 -31.79 38.58 -2.68
CA VAL A 536 -32.62 37.50 -3.23
C VAL A 536 -33.96 37.39 -2.48
N GLY A 537 -33.95 37.57 -1.16
CA GLY A 537 -35.15 37.64 -0.33
C GLY A 537 -36.09 38.74 -0.79
N GLU A 538 -35.60 39.97 -0.96
CA GLU A 538 -36.36 41.13 -1.45
C GLU A 538 -36.95 40.90 -2.86
N ARG A 539 -36.21 40.21 -3.76
CA ARG A 539 -36.71 39.85 -5.10
C ARG A 539 -37.81 38.80 -5.07
N LEU A 540 -37.67 37.76 -4.25
CA LEU A 540 -38.70 36.71 -4.09
C LEU A 540 -39.97 37.32 -3.48
N ALA A 541 -39.78 38.12 -2.46
CA ALA A 541 -40.79 38.89 -1.79
C ALA A 541 -41.61 39.79 -2.75
N TRP A 542 -40.94 40.59 -3.60
CA TRP A 542 -41.60 41.45 -4.59
C TRP A 542 -42.52 40.67 -5.55
N ARG A 543 -42.17 39.41 -5.83
CA ARG A 543 -42.90 38.52 -6.76
C ARG A 543 -44.17 37.90 -6.16
N PHE A 544 -44.34 37.91 -4.83
CA PHE A 544 -45.44 37.24 -4.14
C PHE A 544 -46.28 38.15 -3.20
N GLY A 545 -45.98 39.46 -3.14
CA GLY A 545 -46.90 40.52 -2.65
C GLY A 545 -46.69 41.02 -1.21
N GLY A 546 -47.03 42.30 -0.96
CA GLY A 546 -47.23 42.97 0.35
C GLY A 546 -45.99 43.24 1.23
N VAL A 547 -45.75 44.49 1.65
CA VAL A 547 -44.53 44.97 2.38
C VAL A 547 -44.19 44.16 3.65
N SER A 548 -45.18 43.65 4.39
CA SER A 548 -44.95 42.83 5.59
C SER A 548 -44.46 41.42 5.28
N VAL A 549 -45.08 40.78 4.27
CA VAL A 549 -44.71 39.44 3.77
C VAL A 549 -43.29 39.46 3.18
N LEU A 550 -42.83 40.63 2.71
CA LEU A 550 -41.47 40.77 2.19
C LEU A 550 -40.40 40.45 3.25
N ALA A 551 -40.60 40.93 4.48
CA ALA A 551 -39.63 40.76 5.56
C ALA A 551 -39.58 39.32 6.06
N ASP A 552 -40.73 38.63 6.12
CA ASP A 552 -40.82 37.26 6.61
C ASP A 552 -40.15 36.24 5.66
N ILE A 553 -40.38 36.39 4.35
CA ILE A 553 -39.76 35.53 3.33
C ILE A 553 -38.25 35.80 3.26
N ALA A 554 -37.83 37.06 3.33
CA ALA A 554 -36.42 37.42 3.32
C ALA A 554 -35.68 36.88 4.56
N ALA A 555 -36.26 37.02 5.76
CA ALA A 555 -35.73 36.47 7.00
C ALA A 555 -35.57 34.94 6.93
N ALA A 556 -36.61 34.24 6.47
CA ALA A 556 -36.60 32.79 6.32
C ALA A 556 -35.52 32.32 5.32
N TYR A 557 -35.35 33.07 4.22
CA TYR A 557 -34.32 32.77 3.21
C TYR A 557 -32.91 32.98 3.76
N MET A 558 -32.67 34.05 4.51
CA MET A 558 -31.38 34.32 5.15
C MET A 558 -30.97 33.21 6.09
N ILE A 559 -31.85 32.77 6.99
CA ILE A 559 -31.56 31.65 7.91
C ILE A 559 -31.29 30.36 7.13
N THR A 560 -32.12 30.06 6.13
CA THR A 560 -31.99 28.84 5.31
C THR A 560 -30.66 28.81 4.53
N LYS A 561 -30.14 29.97 4.13
CA LYS A 561 -28.82 30.12 3.49
C LYS A 561 -27.67 30.05 4.48
N LEU A 562 -27.81 30.64 5.67
CA LEU A 562 -26.80 30.53 6.74
C LEU A 562 -26.59 29.07 7.16
N LEU A 563 -27.65 28.27 7.17
CA LEU A 563 -27.60 26.84 7.48
C LEU A 563 -27.11 25.95 6.32
N ALA A 564 -26.72 26.51 5.17
CA ALA A 564 -26.32 25.73 3.99
C ALA A 564 -25.21 24.69 4.27
N PRO A 565 -24.13 24.98 5.04
CA PRO A 565 -23.09 23.98 5.33
C PRO A 565 -23.63 22.79 6.13
N VAL A 566 -24.46 23.05 7.13
CA VAL A 566 -25.10 22.02 7.97
C VAL A 566 -26.05 21.18 7.13
N ARG A 567 -26.85 21.83 6.27
CA ARG A 567 -27.77 21.15 5.35
C ARG A 567 -27.04 20.24 4.36
N ILE A 568 -25.95 20.71 3.76
CA ILE A 568 -25.14 19.90 2.83
C ILE A 568 -24.57 18.68 3.54
N ALA A 569 -24.01 18.85 4.74
CA ALA A 569 -23.50 17.73 5.54
C ALA A 569 -24.60 16.72 5.89
N PHE A 570 -25.78 17.20 6.28
CA PHE A 570 -26.94 16.36 6.59
C PHE A 570 -27.43 15.58 5.34
N SER A 571 -27.54 16.26 4.18
CA SER A 571 -27.92 15.61 2.92
C SER A 571 -26.91 14.55 2.49
N LEU A 572 -25.60 14.81 2.65
CA LEU A 572 -24.55 13.82 2.36
C LEU A 572 -24.62 12.59 3.28
N ALA A 573 -24.89 12.79 4.56
CA ALA A 573 -25.00 11.70 5.53
C ALA A 573 -26.23 10.81 5.29
N LEU A 574 -27.35 11.41 4.85
CA LEU A 574 -28.62 10.70 4.66
C LEU A 574 -28.79 10.10 3.26
N ALA A 575 -28.07 10.62 2.25
CA ALA A 575 -28.17 10.19 0.86
C ALA A 575 -28.03 8.67 0.65
N PRO A 576 -27.10 7.92 1.29
CA PRO A 576 -26.99 6.48 1.08
C PRO A 576 -28.18 5.67 1.59
N ARG A 577 -28.84 6.13 2.66
CA ARG A 577 -30.04 5.48 3.21
C ARG A 577 -31.26 5.79 2.33
N PHE A 578 -31.42 7.07 1.94
CA PHE A 578 -32.50 7.51 1.07
C PHE A 578 -32.42 6.87 -0.33
N ALA A 579 -31.20 6.74 -0.89
CA ALA A 579 -30.97 6.07 -2.16
C ALA A 579 -31.55 4.65 -2.16
N ARG A 580 -31.20 3.85 -1.15
CA ARG A 580 -31.66 2.45 -1.05
C ARG A 580 -33.15 2.33 -0.77
N ALA A 581 -33.70 3.19 0.09
CA ALA A 581 -35.08 3.08 0.55
C ALA A 581 -36.10 3.64 -0.46
N ALA A 582 -35.79 4.75 -1.13
CA ALA A 582 -36.76 5.51 -1.92
C ALA A 582 -36.43 5.56 -3.42
N ILE A 583 -35.16 5.76 -3.79
CA ILE A 583 -34.79 6.04 -5.19
C ILE A 583 -34.54 4.76 -6.00
N THR A 584 -33.76 3.82 -5.46
CA THR A 584 -33.43 2.58 -6.15
C THR A 584 -34.66 1.74 -6.54
N PRO A 585 -35.71 1.59 -5.69
CA PRO A 585 -36.94 0.88 -6.08
C PRO A 585 -37.68 1.54 -7.26
N VAL A 586 -37.76 2.88 -7.25
CA VAL A 586 -38.42 3.67 -8.31
C VAL A 586 -37.67 3.53 -9.64
N ILE A 587 -36.34 3.67 -9.63
CA ILE A 587 -35.51 3.53 -10.84
C ILE A 587 -35.62 2.11 -11.42
N ARG A 588 -35.65 1.08 -10.56
CA ARG A 588 -35.87 -0.32 -11.00
C ARG A 588 -37.26 -0.50 -11.62
N GLY A 589 -38.30 0.07 -11.01
CA GLY A 589 -39.67 0.03 -11.55
C GLY A 589 -39.77 0.68 -12.93
N VAL A 590 -39.19 1.88 -13.10
CA VAL A 590 -39.17 2.61 -14.38
C VAL A 590 -38.41 1.83 -15.46
N ARG A 591 -37.24 1.27 -15.13
CA ARG A 591 -36.48 0.44 -16.08
C ARG A 591 -37.25 -0.80 -16.53
N ARG A 592 -38.02 -1.43 -15.63
CA ARG A 592 -38.85 -2.61 -15.94
C ARG A 592 -39.98 -2.28 -16.90
N ILE A 593 -40.55 -1.07 -16.81
CA ILE A 593 -41.59 -0.58 -17.73
C ILE A 593 -40.98 -0.25 -19.10
N LEU A 594 -39.78 0.31 -19.13
CA LEU A 594 -39.09 0.66 -20.38
C LEU A 594 -38.56 -0.58 -21.12
N SER A 595 -38.12 -1.63 -20.42
CA SER A 595 -37.69 -2.90 -21.03
C SER A 595 -38.82 -3.78 -21.55
N HIS A 596 -40.08 -3.41 -21.33
CA HIS A 596 -41.25 -4.08 -21.94
C HIS A 596 -41.74 -3.36 -23.21
N ARG A 597 -41.07 -2.29 -23.63
CA ARG A 597 -41.38 -1.54 -24.86
C ARG A 597 -40.27 -1.62 -25.93
N SER A 598 -39.22 -2.38 -25.67
CA SER A 598 -38.16 -2.77 -26.62
C SER A 598 -38.23 -4.27 -26.83
#